data_AF-A0A9Q3W6X7-F1
#
_entry.id   AF-A0A9Q3W6X7-F1
#
_cell.length_a   1.000
_cell.length_b   1.000
_cell.length_c   1.000
_cell.angle_alpha   90.00
_cell.angle_beta   90.00
_cell.angle_gamma   90.00
#
_symmetry.space_group_name_H-M   'P 1'
#
loop_
_entity.id
_entity.type
_entity.pdbx_description
1 polymer ?
#
loop_
_entity_poly.entity_id
_entity_poly.type
_entity_poly.pdbx_seq_one_letter_code
_entity_poly.pdbx_strand_id
1 'polypeptide(L)'
;MIDGLLILLLFQFLGEVLIHLTGLPLPAPVVGMILLLFALMLGAPGMDKVSEAAGALIRHITLLIFPLGVGIVLQWHRYQDNALALAVSVVFGTLIALVLVTLLLKVLLRRSSHGSGGGDSHHG
;
A
#
# COMPACT_ATOMS: atom_id res chain seq x y z
N MET A 1 -3.27 -1.68 -23.71
CA MET A 1 -2.01 -1.95 -22.96
C MET A 1 -0.99 -0.80 -22.90
N ILE A 2 -0.31 -0.38 -23.98
CA ILE A 2 0.81 0.61 -23.89
C ILE A 2 0.34 1.95 -23.31
N ASP A 3 -0.80 2.45 -23.76
CA ASP A 3 -1.38 3.70 -23.25
C ASP A 3 -1.61 3.65 -21.73
N GLY A 4 -2.15 2.55 -21.22
CA GLY A 4 -2.37 2.36 -19.79
C GLY A 4 -1.05 2.31 -19.00
N LEU A 5 -0.01 1.68 -19.56
CA LEU A 5 1.32 1.66 -18.96
C LEU A 5 1.95 3.05 -18.92
N LEU A 6 1.80 3.84 -19.99
CA LEU A 6 2.25 5.23 -20.03
C LEU A 6 1.53 6.09 -19.00
N ILE A 7 0.22 5.90 -18.81
CA ILE A 7 -0.54 6.58 -17.76
C ILE A 7 0.03 6.20 -16.39
N LEU A 8 0.22 4.91 -16.10
CA LEU A 8 0.81 4.46 -14.83
C LEU A 8 2.20 5.06 -14.59
N LEU A 9 3.07 5.05 -15.60
CA LEU A 9 4.41 5.64 -15.52
C LEU A 9 4.38 7.16 -15.36
N LEU A 10 3.45 7.85 -16.02
CA LEU A 10 3.26 9.29 -15.89
C LEU A 10 2.88 9.66 -14.46
N PHE A 11 1.92 8.96 -13.85
CA PHE A 11 1.53 9.21 -12.47
C PHE A 11 2.63 8.82 -11.47
N GLN A 12 3.38 7.76 -11.73
CA GLN A 12 4.58 7.43 -10.96
C GLN A 12 5.62 8.56 -11.02
N PHE A 13 5.87 9.11 -12.22
CA PHE A 13 6.79 10.22 -12.42
C PHE A 13 6.30 11.51 -11.76
N LEU A 14 5.01 11.82 -11.85
CA LEU A 14 4.41 12.97 -11.15
C LEU A 14 4.56 12.84 -9.63
N GLY A 15 4.39 11.63 -9.08
CA GLY A 15 4.64 11.36 -7.67
C GLY A 15 6.10 11.61 -7.27
N GLU A 16 7.05 11.18 -8.12
CA GLU A 16 8.49 11.41 -7.92
C GLU A 16 8.81 12.91 -7.92
N VAL A 17 8.35 13.63 -8.93
CA VAL A 17 8.54 15.08 -9.05
C VAL A 17 7.92 15.80 -7.84
N LEU A 18 6.72 15.41 -7.42
CA LEU A 18 6.07 16.07 -6.29
C LEU A 18 6.83 15.83 -4.99
N ILE A 19 7.23 14.59 -4.69
CA ILE A 19 8.05 14.30 -3.50
C ILE A 19 9.38 15.04 -3.55
N HIS A 20 10.03 15.09 -4.71
CA HIS A 20 11.29 15.81 -4.88
C HIS A 20 11.14 17.31 -4.62
N LEU A 21 10.03 17.92 -5.05
CA LEU A 21 9.74 19.34 -4.84
C LEU A 21 9.27 19.66 -3.41
N THR A 22 8.43 18.82 -2.81
CA THR A 22 7.85 19.07 -1.49
C THR A 22 8.73 18.59 -0.34
N GLY A 23 9.69 17.71 -0.59
CA GLY A 23 10.55 17.10 0.43
C GLY A 23 9.79 16.24 1.46
N LEU A 24 8.61 15.71 1.09
CA LEU A 24 7.79 14.94 2.01
C LEU A 24 8.42 13.55 2.27
N PRO A 25 8.38 13.02 3.51
CA PRO A 25 8.92 11.72 3.87
C PRO A 25 7.97 10.58 3.47
N LEU A 26 7.51 10.59 2.23
CA LEU A 26 6.57 9.61 1.68
C LEU A 26 7.20 8.94 0.45
N PRO A 27 6.97 7.63 0.23
CA PRO A 27 7.40 7.00 -1.00
C PRO A 27 6.67 7.62 -2.21
N ALA A 28 7.44 8.05 -3.22
CA ALA A 28 6.90 8.59 -4.46
C ALA A 28 5.83 7.72 -5.15
N PRO A 29 5.94 6.37 -5.19
CA PRO A 29 4.87 5.54 -5.75
C PRO A 29 3.52 5.71 -5.05
N VAL A 30 3.50 5.95 -3.75
CA VAL A 30 2.26 6.16 -2.98
C VAL A 30 1.59 7.46 -3.41
N VAL A 31 2.38 8.51 -3.60
CA VAL A 31 1.87 9.80 -4.11
C VAL A 31 1.33 9.65 -5.53
N GLY A 32 2.04 8.93 -6.41
CA GLY A 32 1.56 8.64 -7.76
C GLY A 32 0.22 7.91 -7.76
N MET A 33 0.03 6.93 -6.86
CA MET A 33 -1.27 6.24 -6.69
C MET A 33 -2.38 7.18 -6.21
N ILE A 34 -2.09 8.10 -5.28
CA ILE A 34 -3.07 9.08 -4.80
C ILE A 34 -3.48 10.01 -5.94
N LEU A 35 -2.52 10.51 -6.73
CA LEU A 35 -2.80 11.35 -7.90
C LEU A 35 -3.63 10.61 -8.95
N LEU A 36 -3.30 9.35 -9.23
CA LEU A 36 -4.05 8.49 -10.14
C LEU A 36 -5.48 8.27 -9.64
N LEU A 37 -5.66 8.05 -8.33
CA LEU A 37 -6.99 7.91 -7.71
C LEU A 37 -7.83 9.18 -7.91
N PHE A 38 -7.26 10.37 -7.67
CA PHE A 38 -7.95 11.62 -7.96
C PHE A 38 -8.34 11.73 -9.43
N ALA A 39 -7.45 11.38 -10.36
CA ALA A 39 -7.76 11.40 -11.78
C ALA A 39 -8.89 10.41 -12.16
N LEU A 40 -8.96 9.23 -11.53
CA LEU A 40 -10.08 8.30 -11.67
C LEU A 40 -11.39 8.91 -11.15
N MET A 41 -11.36 9.52 -9.96
CA MET A 41 -12.54 10.14 -9.35
C MET A 41 -13.10 11.29 -10.18
N LEU A 42 -12.23 12.04 -10.86
CA LEU A 42 -12.61 13.13 -11.75
C LEU A 42 -13.09 12.66 -13.14
N GLY A 43 -13.05 11.34 -13.41
CA GLY A 43 -13.46 10.78 -14.70
C GLY A 43 -12.54 11.22 -15.85
N ALA A 44 -11.24 11.38 -15.59
CA ALA A 44 -10.30 11.83 -16.61
C ALA A 44 -10.26 10.86 -17.83
N PRO A 45 -10.13 11.37 -19.06
CA PRO A 45 -10.23 10.57 -20.26
C PRO A 45 -9.09 9.55 -20.38
N GLY A 46 -9.40 8.36 -20.92
CA GLY A 46 -8.40 7.30 -21.15
C GLY A 46 -8.10 6.41 -19.95
N MET A 47 -8.77 6.63 -18.81
CA MET A 47 -8.54 5.87 -17.58
C MET A 47 -8.99 4.40 -17.66
N ASP A 48 -9.91 4.08 -18.57
CA ASP A 48 -10.36 2.69 -18.81
C ASP A 48 -9.21 1.75 -19.20
N LYS A 49 -8.16 2.31 -19.83
CA LYS A 49 -6.97 1.56 -20.29
C LYS A 49 -6.02 1.21 -19.14
N VAL A 50 -6.16 1.83 -17.97
CA VAL A 50 -5.27 1.62 -16.81
C VAL A 50 -5.48 0.23 -16.23
N SER A 51 -6.73 -0.25 -16.17
CA SER A 51 -7.07 -1.56 -15.61
C SER A 51 -6.36 -2.71 -16.33
N GLU A 52 -6.35 -2.68 -17.66
CA GLU A 52 -5.68 -3.69 -18.49
C GLU A 52 -4.16 -3.70 -18.25
N ALA A 53 -3.53 -2.52 -18.19
CA ALA A 53 -2.10 -2.38 -17.96
C ALA A 53 -1.70 -2.79 -16.54
N ALA A 54 -2.46 -2.35 -15.52
CA ALA A 54 -2.24 -2.73 -14.13
C ALA A 54 -2.40 -4.25 -13.94
N GLY A 55 -3.42 -4.85 -14.54
CA GLY A 55 -3.64 -6.30 -14.51
C GLY A 55 -2.46 -7.09 -15.10
N ALA A 56 -1.91 -6.62 -16.23
CA ALA A 56 -0.72 -7.24 -16.82
C ALA A 56 0.52 -7.13 -15.91
N LEU A 57 0.70 -6.00 -15.23
CA LEU A 57 1.81 -5.77 -14.30
C LEU A 57 1.67 -6.63 -13.03
N ILE A 58 0.46 -6.71 -12.48
CA ILE A 58 0.13 -7.56 -11.32
C ILE A 58 0.36 -9.04 -11.64
N ARG A 59 0.00 -9.49 -12.84
CA ARG A 59 0.27 -10.88 -13.28
C ARG A 59 1.77 -11.22 -13.25
N HIS A 60 2.63 -10.23 -13.44
CA HIS A 60 4.09 -10.38 -13.44
C HIS A 60 4.74 -9.79 -12.18
N ILE A 61 3.98 -9.55 -11.10
CA ILE A 61 4.48 -8.87 -9.90
C ILE A 61 5.66 -9.61 -9.25
N THR A 62 5.72 -10.93 -9.39
CA THR A 62 6.86 -11.73 -8.93
C THR A 62 8.18 -11.28 -9.56
N LEU A 63 8.17 -10.89 -10.85
CA LEU A 63 9.35 -10.34 -11.53
C LEU A 63 9.74 -8.97 -10.97
N LEU A 64 8.76 -8.17 -10.50
CA LEU A 64 9.00 -6.84 -9.94
C LEU A 64 9.47 -6.89 -8.48
N ILE A 65 9.08 -7.92 -7.74
CA ILE A 65 9.53 -8.17 -6.36
C ILE A 65 10.95 -8.76 -6.35
N PHE A 66 11.34 -9.48 -7.41
CA PHE A 66 12.65 -10.13 -7.47
C PHE A 66 13.84 -9.17 -7.26
N PRO A 67 13.92 -7.98 -7.91
CA PRO A 67 14.96 -6.99 -7.66
C PRO A 67 15.08 -6.56 -6.19
N LEU A 68 13.95 -6.40 -5.50
CA LEU A 68 13.92 -6.07 -4.07
C LEU A 68 14.56 -7.18 -3.22
N GLY A 69 14.25 -8.45 -3.54
CA GLY A 69 14.84 -9.60 -2.85
C GLY A 69 16.33 -9.79 -3.15
N VAL A 70 16.72 -9.68 -4.43
CA VAL A 70 18.12 -9.84 -4.87
C VAL A 70 19.04 -8.81 -4.20
N GLY A 71 18.57 -7.57 -3.99
CA GLY A 71 19.35 -6.55 -3.28
C GLY A 71 19.74 -6.97 -1.86
N ILE A 72 18.87 -7.69 -1.15
CA ILE A 72 19.16 -8.20 0.20
C ILE A 72 20.21 -9.31 0.15
N VAL A 73 20.08 -10.25 -0.80
CA VAL A 73 21.01 -11.36 -0.98
C VAL A 73 22.41 -10.87 -1.37
N LEU A 74 22.51 -9.86 -2.24
CA LEU A 74 23.78 -9.26 -2.62
C LEU A 74 24.52 -8.62 -1.44
N GLN A 75 23.78 -8.14 -0.44
CA GLN A 75 24.33 -7.54 0.77
C GLN A 75 24.37 -8.52 1.95
N TRP A 76 24.16 -9.83 1.72
CA TRP A 76 24.05 -10.83 2.77
C TRP A 76 25.23 -10.86 3.73
N HIS A 77 26.45 -10.64 3.21
CA HIS A 77 27.67 -10.62 4.00
C HIS A 77 27.65 -9.55 5.11
N ARG A 78 26.91 -8.45 4.94
CA ARG A 78 26.76 -7.40 5.96
C ARG A 78 25.77 -7.77 7.07
N TYR A 79 24.87 -8.72 6.81
CA TYR A 79 23.76 -9.06 7.69
C TYR A 79 23.93 -10.42 8.38
N GLN A 80 24.84 -11.27 7.89
CA GLN A 80 25.04 -12.63 8.38
C GLN A 80 25.31 -12.71 9.89
N ASP A 81 26.10 -11.77 10.43
CA ASP A 81 26.46 -11.75 11.86
C ASP A 81 25.26 -11.47 12.77
N ASN A 82 24.22 -10.83 12.23
CA ASN A 82 22.99 -10.48 12.94
C ASN A 82 21.77 -11.22 12.40
N ALA A 83 21.95 -12.30 11.62
CA ALA A 83 20.86 -13.00 10.96
C ALA A 83 19.79 -13.51 11.95
N LEU A 84 20.23 -13.99 13.12
CA LEU A 84 19.33 -14.46 14.18
C LEU A 84 18.51 -13.29 14.76
N ALA A 85 19.16 -12.17 15.06
CA ALA A 85 18.48 -10.98 15.57
C ALA A 85 17.47 -10.43 14.56
N LEU A 86 17.80 -10.40 13.27
CA LEU A 86 16.88 -10.00 12.19
C LEU A 86 15.68 -10.94 12.10
N ALA A 87 15.90 -12.26 12.10
CA ALA A 87 14.82 -13.24 12.03
C ALA A 87 13.85 -13.11 13.21
N VAL A 88 14.40 -13.01 14.44
CA VAL A 88 13.59 -12.81 15.66
C VAL A 88 12.82 -11.48 15.56
N SER A 89 13.47 -10.39 15.16
CA SER A 89 12.83 -9.09 15.01
C SER A 89 11.67 -9.11 14.01
N VAL A 90 11.82 -9.78 12.87
CA VAL A 90 10.78 -9.89 11.84
C VAL A 90 9.60 -10.71 12.36
N VAL A 91 9.85 -11.87 12.97
CA VAL A 91 8.80 -12.75 13.49
C VAL A 91 8.03 -12.05 14.62
N PHE A 92 8.72 -11.55 15.63
CA PHE A 92 8.08 -10.87 16.75
C PHE A 92 7.39 -9.58 16.31
N GLY A 93 8.03 -8.78 15.46
CA GLY A 93 7.43 -7.55 14.92
C GLY A 93 6.13 -7.82 14.16
N THR A 94 6.10 -8.88 13.34
CA THR A 94 4.91 -9.30 12.60
C THR A 94 3.79 -9.77 13.53
N LEU A 95 4.13 -10.60 14.54
CA LEU A 95 3.15 -11.08 15.51
C LEU A 95 2.55 -9.93 16.34
N ILE A 96 3.39 -9.02 16.81
CA ILE A 96 2.95 -7.84 17.59
C ILE A 96 2.07 -6.95 16.72
N ALA A 97 2.48 -6.65 15.47
CA ALA A 97 1.68 -5.85 14.55
C ALA A 97 0.30 -6.48 14.31
N LEU A 98 0.24 -7.80 14.10
CA LEU A 98 -1.02 -8.52 13.88
C LEU A 98 -1.94 -8.46 15.10
N VAL A 99 -1.41 -8.65 16.31
CA VAL A 99 -2.17 -8.53 17.57
C VAL A 99 -2.69 -7.10 17.75
N LEU A 100 -1.85 -6.09 17.54
CA LEU A 100 -2.23 -4.69 17.70
C LEU A 100 -3.31 -4.27 16.70
N VAL A 101 -3.17 -4.63 15.42
CA VAL A 101 -4.18 -4.34 14.39
C VAL A 101 -5.50 -5.02 14.73
N THR A 102 -5.45 -6.29 15.16
CA THR A 102 -6.66 -7.04 15.56
C THR A 102 -7.35 -6.40 16.77
N LEU A 103 -6.58 -6.01 17.79
CA LEU A 103 -7.11 -5.35 18.98
C LEU A 103 -7.73 -3.99 18.63
N LEU A 104 -7.04 -3.19 17.82
CA LEU A 104 -7.52 -1.88 17.37
C LEU A 104 -8.82 -2.03 16.58
N LEU A 105 -8.89 -2.99 15.66
CA LEU A 105 -10.10 -3.28 14.90
C LEU A 105 -11.25 -3.70 15.82
N LYS A 106 -10.99 -4.55 16.82
CA LYS A 106 -11.99 -4.97 17.81
C LYS A 106 -12.51 -3.78 18.63
N VAL A 107 -11.64 -2.84 19.00
CA VAL A 107 -12.04 -1.61 19.72
C VAL A 107 -12.90 -0.71 18.84
N LEU A 108 -12.49 -0.46 17.60
CA LEU A 108 -13.23 0.38 16.66
C LEU A 108 -14.62 -0.19 16.34
N LEU A 109 -14.70 -1.51 16.09
CA LEU A 109 -15.97 -2.19 15.82
C LEU A 109 -16.88 -2.25 17.05
N ARG A 110 -16.33 -2.47 18.25
CA ARG A 110 -17.10 -2.46 19.50
C ARG A 110 -17.69 -1.07 19.79
N ARG A 111 -16.97 0.01 19.43
CA ARG A 111 -17.46 1.39 19.54
C ARG A 111 -18.58 1.69 18.55
N SER A 112 -18.51 1.13 17.34
CA SER A 112 -19.59 1.25 16.34
C SER A 112 -20.88 0.53 16.77
N SER A 113 -20.78 -0.60 17.48
CA SER A 113 -21.96 -1.35 17.94
C SER A 113 -22.69 -0.73 19.13
N HIS A 114 -22.05 0.14 19.93
CA HIS A 114 -22.71 0.89 21.01
C HIS A 114 -23.45 2.16 20.53
N GLY A 115 -23.42 2.48 19.23
CA GLY A 115 -24.10 3.65 18.64
C GLY A 115 -25.48 3.37 18.02
N SER A 116 -25.94 2.11 17.95
CA SER A 116 -27.22 1.73 17.31
C SER A 116 -28.19 1.00 18.25
N GLY A 117 -28.12 1.25 19.56
CA GLY A 117 -28.99 0.61 20.57
C GLY A 117 -29.98 1.54 21.29
N GLY A 118 -30.23 2.76 20.79
CA GLY A 118 -31.11 3.75 21.42
C GLY A 118 -32.22 4.19 20.49
N GLY A 119 -33.21 3.33 20.24
CA GLY A 119 -34.34 3.65 19.37
C GLY A 119 -35.36 2.53 19.30
N ASP A 120 -35.71 1.93 20.45
CA ASP A 120 -36.95 1.18 20.56
C ASP A 120 -37.56 1.44 21.93
N SER A 121 -38.20 2.60 22.03
CA SER A 121 -39.07 2.94 23.15
C SER A 121 -40.47 3.21 22.61
N HIS A 122 -41.36 2.25 22.89
CA HIS A 122 -42.72 2.50 23.35
C HIS A 122 -43.59 3.45 22.50
N HIS A 123 -44.45 2.86 21.68
CA HIS A 123 -45.87 3.23 21.46
C HIS A 123 -46.48 2.06 20.67
N GLY A 124 -47.60 1.43 21.02
CA GLY A 124 -48.69 1.70 21.93
C GLY A 124 -49.83 0.81 21.42
#